data_AF-A0A2I4AJK0-F1
#
_entry.id   AF-A0A2I4AJK0-F1
#
_cell.length_a   1.000
_cell.length_b   1.000
_cell.length_c   1.000
_cell.angle_alpha   90.00
_cell.angle_beta   90.00
_cell.angle_gamma   90.00
#
_symmetry.space_group_name_H-M   'P 1'
#
loop_
_entity.id
_entity.type
_entity.pdbx_description
1 polymer ?
#
loop_
_entity_poly.entity_id
_entity_poly.type
_entity_poly.pdbx_seq_one_letter_code
_entity_poly.pdbx_strand_id
1 'polypeptide(L)'
;MAGSRLEKFGTVFTRVRDLMLSGVIKPSNKPIWYDVYEAFPPIRDPVYVTPHNLRRYKKPDRVPDIFYKEDEVRARFFDQYGTGPLAFNLLKPNFVSTCQRFVMCYTDLQTNSCGEVKPSDLFDRTTKTLEAEGVVLKKREHHRRASRIQDSEEN
;
A
#
# COMPACT_ATOMS: atom_id res chain seq x y z
N MET A 1 -36.26 14.55 24.65
CA MET A 1 -34.96 15.15 25.03
C MET A 1 -34.57 16.15 23.97
N ALA A 2 -34.25 17.39 24.35
CA ALA A 2 -33.73 18.39 23.41
C ALA A 2 -32.29 18.03 23.01
N GLY A 3 -31.94 18.24 21.75
CA GLY A 3 -30.61 17.94 21.22
C GLY A 3 -30.35 18.65 19.90
N SER A 4 -29.07 18.79 19.52
CA SER A 4 -28.67 19.45 18.28
C SER A 4 -28.48 18.45 17.14
N ARG A 5 -29.16 18.68 16.01
CA ARG A 5 -29.02 17.90 14.76
C ARG A 5 -28.17 18.61 13.71
N LEU A 6 -27.43 19.66 14.09
CA LEU A 6 -26.60 20.46 13.18
C LEU A 6 -25.24 19.77 12.93
N GLU A 7 -25.17 18.84 12.00
CA GLU A 7 -23.96 18.05 11.71
C GLU A 7 -22.83 18.86 11.06
N LYS A 8 -23.17 19.93 10.33
CA LYS A 8 -22.20 20.79 9.64
C LYS A 8 -21.53 21.83 10.55
N PHE A 9 -22.04 22.01 11.76
CA PHE A 9 -21.60 23.07 12.67
C PHE A 9 -20.87 22.48 13.88
N GLY A 10 -19.55 22.67 13.91
CA GLY A 10 -18.69 22.21 15.01
C GLY A 10 -18.60 20.69 15.11
N THR A 11 -18.29 20.18 16.31
CA THR A 11 -18.24 18.75 16.60
C THR A 11 -19.44 18.34 17.45
N VAL A 12 -19.67 17.03 17.59
CA VAL A 12 -20.66 16.51 18.55
C VAL A 12 -20.28 16.93 19.97
N PHE A 13 -18.99 16.87 20.32
CA PHE A 13 -18.48 17.20 21.64
C PHE A 13 -18.76 18.66 22.02
N THR A 14 -18.39 19.62 21.16
CA THR A 14 -18.63 21.05 21.45
C THR A 14 -20.12 21.36 21.55
N ARG A 15 -20.94 20.78 20.65
CA ARG A 15 -22.39 20.99 20.69
C ARG A 15 -23.03 20.47 21.97
N VAL A 16 -22.63 19.29 22.45
CA VAL A 16 -23.17 18.74 23.70
C VAL A 16 -22.68 19.52 24.91
N ARG A 17 -21.40 19.90 24.94
CA ARG A 17 -20.83 20.76 25.97
C ARG A 17 -21.62 22.08 26.08
N ASP A 18 -21.87 22.75 24.96
CA ASP A 18 -22.55 24.04 24.95
C ASP A 18 -24.05 23.90 25.32
N LEU A 19 -24.69 22.77 24.96
CA LEU A 19 -26.04 22.43 25.42
C LEU A 19 -26.12 22.14 26.93
N MET A 20 -25.05 21.59 27.51
CA MET A 20 -24.95 21.41 28.96
C MET A 20 -24.71 22.74 29.68
N LEU A 21 -23.82 23.59 29.15
CA LEU A 21 -23.51 24.92 29.71
C LEU A 21 -24.73 25.87 29.67
N SER A 22 -25.55 25.78 28.63
CA SER A 22 -26.80 26.55 28.51
C SER A 22 -27.96 25.99 29.34
N GLY A 23 -27.78 24.86 30.02
CA GLY A 23 -28.79 24.21 30.85
C GLY A 23 -29.90 23.47 30.09
N VAL A 24 -29.81 23.41 28.75
CA VAL A 24 -30.76 22.64 27.91
C VAL A 24 -30.64 21.14 28.21
N ILE A 25 -29.41 20.65 28.33
CA ILE A 25 -29.11 19.31 28.84
C ILE A 25 -28.76 19.45 30.32
N LYS A 26 -29.61 18.91 31.19
CA LYS A 26 -29.32 18.85 32.63
C LYS A 26 -28.07 18.00 32.87
N PRO A 27 -27.22 18.33 33.87
CA PRO A 27 -26.05 17.52 34.22
C PRO A 27 -26.38 16.04 34.51
N SER A 28 -27.56 15.76 35.07
CA SER A 28 -28.05 14.38 35.29
C SER A 28 -28.26 13.59 34.00
N ASN A 29 -28.48 14.27 32.88
CA ASN A 29 -28.71 13.70 31.56
C ASN A 29 -27.46 13.82 30.67
N LYS A 30 -26.28 14.00 31.27
CA LYS A 30 -25.00 14.01 30.56
C LYS A 30 -24.81 12.66 29.83
N PRO A 31 -24.47 12.67 28.54
CA PRO A 31 -24.24 11.42 27.81
C PRO A 31 -23.07 10.61 28.37
N ILE A 32 -23.23 9.29 28.42
CA ILE A 32 -22.24 8.36 29.00
C ILE A 32 -20.87 8.49 28.31
N TRP A 33 -20.85 8.75 27.00
CA TRP A 33 -19.62 8.89 26.23
C TRP A 33 -18.85 10.20 26.49
N TYR A 34 -19.49 11.22 27.09
CA TYR A 34 -18.92 12.56 27.20
C TYR A 34 -17.62 12.55 28.02
N ASP A 35 -17.64 11.88 29.18
CA ASP A 35 -16.48 11.81 30.09
C ASP A 35 -15.32 11.03 29.46
N VAL A 36 -15.64 10.00 28.65
CA VAL A 36 -14.64 9.23 27.90
C VAL A 36 -13.96 10.10 26.85
N TYR A 37 -14.74 10.92 26.11
CA TYR A 37 -14.20 11.84 25.12
C TYR A 37 -13.37 12.96 25.77
N GLU A 38 -13.81 13.48 26.91
CA GLU A 38 -13.09 14.52 27.66
C GLU A 38 -11.75 14.02 28.20
N ALA A 39 -11.72 12.78 28.73
CA ALA A 39 -10.49 12.15 29.22
C ALA A 39 -9.54 11.75 28.08
N PHE A 40 -10.07 11.27 26.95
CA PHE A 40 -9.30 10.74 25.82
C PHE A 40 -9.77 11.36 24.50
N PRO A 41 -9.45 12.64 24.23
CA PRO A 41 -9.87 13.30 23.00
C PRO A 41 -9.15 12.72 21.77
N PRO A 42 -9.80 12.69 20.60
CA PRO A 42 -9.18 12.23 19.37
C PRO A 42 -8.07 13.20 18.89
N ILE A 43 -7.10 12.69 18.14
CA ILE A 43 -6.01 13.51 17.56
C ILE A 43 -6.56 14.61 16.65
N ARG A 44 -7.63 14.31 15.92
CA ARG A 44 -8.32 15.25 15.03
C ARG A 44 -9.78 15.32 15.40
N ASP A 45 -10.26 16.55 15.58
CA ASP A 45 -11.67 16.81 15.86
C ASP A 45 -12.56 16.38 14.67
N PRO A 46 -13.71 15.74 14.95
CA PRO A 46 -14.65 15.26 13.93
C PRO A 46 -15.53 16.42 13.42
N VAL A 47 -14.88 17.43 12.82
CA VAL A 47 -15.54 18.56 12.17
C VAL A 47 -15.98 18.14 10.77
N TYR A 48 -17.20 18.49 10.38
CA TYR A 48 -17.66 18.30 9.02
C TYR A 48 -16.80 19.11 8.04
N VAL A 49 -16.19 18.43 7.07
CA VAL A 49 -15.46 19.05 5.97
C VAL A 49 -16.18 18.69 4.68
N THR A 50 -16.68 19.70 3.97
CA THR A 50 -17.27 19.49 2.65
C THR A 50 -16.20 18.88 1.73
N PRO A 51 -16.42 17.70 1.13
CA PRO A 51 -15.45 17.12 0.20
C PRO A 51 -15.29 18.07 -0.97
N HIS A 52 -14.14 18.74 -1.04
CA HIS A 52 -13.86 19.63 -2.14
C HIS A 52 -13.48 18.77 -3.35
N ASN A 53 -14.43 18.61 -4.29
CA ASN A 53 -14.18 17.99 -5.58
C ASN A 53 -13.22 18.90 -6.37
N LEU A 54 -11.92 18.75 -6.14
CA LEU A 54 -10.83 19.38 -6.89
C LEU A 54 -10.76 18.82 -8.33
N ARG A 55 -11.87 18.77 -9.06
CA ARG A 55 -11.87 18.48 -10.51
C ARG A 55 -11.46 19.70 -11.35
N ARG A 56 -11.27 20.87 -10.73
CA ARG A 56 -11.02 22.14 -11.45
C ARG A 56 -9.54 22.47 -11.66
N TYR A 57 -8.63 21.85 -10.92
CA TYR A 57 -7.19 22.00 -11.08
C TYR A 57 -6.51 20.66 -10.80
N LYS A 58 -5.77 20.13 -11.78
CA LYS A 58 -4.91 18.94 -11.64
C LYS A 58 -3.79 19.24 -10.63
N LYS A 59 -4.12 19.32 -9.34
CA LYS A 59 -3.09 19.29 -8.30
C LYS A 59 -2.58 17.85 -8.27
N PRO A 60 -1.26 17.62 -8.41
CA PRO A 60 -0.74 16.26 -8.26
C PRO A 60 -1.11 15.75 -6.86
N ASP A 61 -1.46 14.47 -6.78
CA ASP A 61 -1.73 13.83 -5.51
C ASP A 61 -0.51 13.96 -4.59
N ARG A 62 -0.75 14.18 -3.30
CA ARG A 62 0.32 14.37 -2.31
C ARG A 62 1.00 13.05 -1.92
N VAL A 63 0.45 11.93 -2.34
CA VAL A 63 0.93 10.60 -1.96
C VAL A 63 1.89 10.13 -3.06
N PRO A 64 3.18 9.98 -2.76
CA PRO A 64 4.15 9.44 -3.72
C PRO A 64 3.98 7.93 -3.90
N ASP A 65 4.43 7.42 -5.04
CA ASP A 65 4.55 5.98 -5.27
C ASP A 65 5.61 5.36 -4.33
N ILE A 66 5.36 4.14 -3.87
CA ILE A 66 6.25 3.42 -2.94
C ILE A 66 7.06 2.40 -3.74
N PHE A 67 8.35 2.67 -3.94
CA PHE A 67 9.31 1.78 -4.60
C PHE A 67 10.49 1.47 -3.69
N TYR A 68 10.93 0.21 -3.72
CA TYR A 68 12.10 -0.28 -3.00
C TYR A 68 13.22 -0.67 -3.96
N LYS A 69 14.46 -0.76 -3.46
CA LYS A 69 15.63 -1.09 -4.29
C LYS A 69 15.53 -2.49 -4.88
N GLU A 70 14.95 -3.43 -4.13
CA GLU A 70 14.76 -4.79 -4.61
C GLU A 70 13.70 -4.91 -5.71
N ASP A 71 12.83 -3.90 -5.91
CA ASP A 71 11.82 -3.94 -6.96
C ASP A 71 12.44 -3.97 -8.37
N GLU A 72 13.64 -3.42 -8.54
CA GLU A 72 14.41 -3.56 -9.78
C GLU A 72 14.76 -5.02 -10.07
N VAL A 73 15.12 -5.78 -9.03
CA VAL A 73 15.46 -7.21 -9.13
C VAL A 73 14.19 -8.02 -9.34
N ARG A 74 13.11 -7.70 -8.62
CA ARG A 74 11.81 -8.35 -8.78
C ARG A 74 11.26 -8.16 -10.20
N ALA A 75 11.36 -6.95 -10.75
CA ALA A 75 10.92 -6.66 -12.11
C ALA A 75 11.64 -7.54 -13.14
N ARG A 76 12.98 -7.64 -13.04
CA ARG A 76 13.78 -8.52 -13.91
C ARG A 76 13.44 -9.99 -13.73
N PHE A 77 13.23 -10.43 -12.49
CA PHE A 77 12.83 -11.81 -12.19
C PHE A 77 11.48 -12.16 -12.83
N PHE A 78 10.47 -11.30 -12.68
CA PHE A 78 9.13 -11.55 -13.24
C PHE A 78 9.10 -11.42 -14.76
N ASP A 79 9.95 -10.59 -15.36
CA ASP A 79 10.10 -10.52 -16.82
C ASP A 79 10.64 -11.85 -17.38
N GLN A 80 11.69 -12.41 -16.75
CA GLN A 80 12.34 -13.63 -17.24
C GLN A 80 11.60 -14.93 -16.87
N TYR A 81 11.10 -15.06 -15.64
CA TYR A 81 10.55 -16.31 -15.10
C TYR A 81 9.03 -16.27 -14.89
N GLY A 82 8.45 -15.06 -14.76
CA GLY A 82 7.03 -14.89 -14.47
C GLY A 82 6.61 -15.38 -13.09
N THR A 83 5.31 -15.60 -12.94
CA THR A 83 4.71 -16.18 -11.73
C THR A 83 4.97 -17.67 -11.75
N GLY A 84 6.02 -18.12 -11.06
CA GLY A 84 6.46 -19.51 -11.01
C GLY A 84 5.38 -20.50 -10.52
N PRO A 85 5.72 -21.80 -10.42
CA PRO A 85 4.73 -22.85 -10.14
C PRO A 85 4.13 -22.77 -8.73
N LEU A 86 4.83 -22.13 -7.78
CA LEU A 86 4.38 -21.99 -6.40
C LEU A 86 3.46 -20.77 -6.27
N ALA A 87 2.19 -21.03 -5.96
CA ALA A 87 1.23 -19.98 -5.63
C ALA A 87 1.63 -19.24 -4.34
N PHE A 88 1.35 -17.94 -4.29
CA PHE A 88 1.55 -17.14 -3.09
C PHE A 88 0.56 -17.53 -1.99
N ASN A 89 1.05 -17.75 -0.77
CA ASN A 89 0.20 -17.92 0.40
C ASN A 89 0.19 -16.64 1.23
N LEU A 90 -0.78 -15.76 0.97
CA LEU A 90 -0.93 -14.47 1.65
C LEU A 90 -1.46 -14.59 3.09
N LEU A 91 -1.93 -15.78 3.51
CA LEU A 91 -2.39 -16.02 4.89
C LEU A 91 -1.22 -16.19 5.87
N LYS A 92 -0.04 -16.58 5.35
CA LYS A 92 1.17 -16.76 6.15
C LYS A 92 2.00 -15.47 6.11
N PRO A 93 2.18 -14.75 7.24
CA PRO A 93 2.91 -13.47 7.24
C PRO A 93 4.39 -13.65 6.86
N ASN A 94 4.97 -14.80 7.21
CA ASN A 94 6.38 -15.12 6.92
C ASN A 94 6.54 -15.98 5.67
N PHE A 95 5.61 -15.88 4.71
CA PHE A 95 5.72 -16.65 3.47
C PHE A 95 6.84 -16.10 2.60
N VAL A 96 7.87 -16.92 2.37
CA VAL A 96 8.96 -16.58 1.46
C VAL A 96 8.64 -17.12 0.07
N SER A 97 8.35 -16.21 -0.86
CA SER A 97 8.13 -16.57 -2.26
C SER A 97 9.44 -16.96 -2.96
N THR A 98 9.35 -17.63 -4.11
CA THR A 98 10.53 -17.94 -4.94
C THR A 98 11.27 -16.67 -5.36
N CYS A 99 10.53 -15.62 -5.74
CA CYS A 99 11.10 -14.30 -6.02
C CYS A 99 11.77 -13.69 -4.78
N GLN A 100 11.19 -13.84 -3.60
CA GLN A 100 11.80 -13.33 -2.36
C GLN A 100 13.08 -14.07 -2.01
N ARG A 101 13.14 -15.40 -2.18
CA ARG A 101 14.39 -16.18 -2.04
C ARG A 101 15.46 -15.68 -3.01
N PHE A 102 15.06 -15.39 -4.26
CA PHE A 102 15.95 -14.82 -5.27
C PHE A 102 16.51 -13.47 -4.86
N VAL A 103 15.68 -12.57 -4.35
CA VAL A 103 16.11 -11.26 -3.84
C VAL A 103 17.08 -11.44 -2.68
N MET A 104 16.79 -12.32 -1.71
CA MET A 104 17.67 -12.57 -0.57
C MET A 104 19.05 -13.08 -1.01
N CYS A 105 19.09 -14.10 -1.88
CA CYS A 105 20.36 -14.59 -2.42
C CYS A 105 21.10 -13.51 -3.22
N TYR A 106 20.38 -12.67 -3.97
CA TYR A 106 20.97 -11.55 -4.69
C TYR A 106 21.61 -10.53 -3.76
N THR A 107 20.91 -10.15 -2.69
CA THR A 107 21.45 -9.21 -1.70
C THR A 107 22.65 -9.80 -0.98
N ASP A 108 22.62 -11.09 -0.63
CA ASP A 108 23.75 -11.75 0.03
C ASP A 108 24.99 -11.77 -0.86
N LEU A 109 24.84 -12.11 -2.14
CA LEU A 109 25.94 -12.07 -3.11
C LEU A 109 26.45 -10.64 -3.36
N GLN A 110 25.55 -9.66 -3.37
CA GLN A 110 25.91 -8.25 -3.53
C GLN A 110 26.74 -7.75 -2.35
N THR A 111 26.36 -8.10 -1.12
CA THR A 111 27.11 -7.76 0.10
C THR A 111 28.47 -8.44 0.12
N ASN A 112 28.55 -9.73 -0.24
CA ASN A 112 29.81 -10.47 -0.25
C ASN A 112 30.79 -10.03 -1.36
N SER A 113 30.28 -9.47 -2.48
CA SER A 113 31.10 -9.11 -3.64
C SER A 113 31.54 -7.64 -3.66
N CYS A 114 31.36 -6.89 -2.56
CA CYS A 114 31.80 -5.49 -2.37
C CYS A 114 31.48 -4.50 -3.53
N GLY A 115 30.45 -4.79 -4.35
CA GLY A 115 29.95 -3.87 -5.37
C GLY A 115 30.72 -3.80 -6.69
N GLU A 116 31.77 -4.60 -6.93
CA GLU A 116 32.54 -4.56 -8.19
C GLU A 116 31.89 -5.31 -9.35
N VAL A 117 30.85 -6.10 -9.08
CA VAL A 117 30.25 -7.01 -10.07
C VAL A 117 29.04 -6.36 -10.75
N LYS A 118 28.98 -6.45 -12.08
CA LYS A 118 27.84 -5.95 -12.87
C LYS A 118 26.55 -6.65 -12.45
N PRO A 119 25.39 -5.95 -12.47
CA PRO A 119 24.12 -6.52 -12.02
C PRO A 119 23.65 -7.71 -12.87
N SER A 120 24.06 -7.79 -14.15
CA SER A 120 23.78 -8.96 -15.00
C SER A 120 24.51 -10.21 -14.52
N ASP A 121 25.80 -10.06 -14.21
CA ASP A 121 26.63 -11.18 -13.76
C ASP A 121 26.21 -11.67 -12.37
N LEU A 122 25.78 -10.74 -11.49
CA LEU A 122 25.18 -11.10 -10.19
C LEU A 122 23.89 -11.90 -10.37
N PHE A 123 23.03 -11.49 -11.30
CA PHE A 123 21.78 -12.19 -11.60
C PHE A 123 22.04 -13.60 -12.14
N ASP A 124 23.04 -13.79 -13.00
CA ASP A 124 23.40 -15.12 -13.50
C ASP A 124 24.06 -16.01 -12.44
N ARG A 125 24.71 -15.40 -11.43
CA ARG A 125 25.24 -16.15 -10.28
C ARG A 125 24.12 -16.59 -9.34
N THR A 126 23.15 -15.72 -9.05
CA THR A 126 22.03 -16.07 -8.18
C THR A 126 21.17 -17.19 -8.76
N THR A 127 20.94 -17.19 -10.08
CA THR A 127 20.20 -18.27 -10.75
C THR A 127 20.90 -19.61 -10.56
N LYS A 128 22.22 -19.67 -10.81
CA LYS A 128 23.02 -20.89 -10.60
C LYS A 128 23.01 -21.35 -9.15
N THR A 129 23.12 -20.43 -8.19
CA THR A 129 23.07 -20.77 -6.76
C THR A 129 21.71 -21.36 -6.38
N LEU A 130 20.61 -20.75 -6.84
CA LEU A 130 19.26 -21.24 -6.55
C LEU A 130 18.91 -22.55 -7.25
N GLU A 131 19.42 -22.77 -8.46
CA GLU A 131 19.31 -24.06 -9.15
C GLU A 131 20.08 -25.15 -8.39
N ALA A 132 21.26 -24.84 -7.84
CA ALA A 132 22.01 -25.75 -6.98
C ALA A 132 21.28 -26.05 -5.64
N GLU A 133 20.51 -25.11 -5.11
CA GLU A 133 19.60 -25.33 -3.97
C GLU A 133 18.33 -26.12 -4.33
N GLY A 134 18.12 -26.45 -5.61
CA GLY A 134 16.97 -27.22 -6.08
C GLY A 134 15.71 -26.38 -6.36
N VAL A 135 15.82 -25.06 -6.49
CA VAL A 135 14.70 -24.20 -6.89
C VAL A 135 14.48 -24.28 -8.40
N VAL A 136 13.26 -24.61 -8.81
CA VAL A 136 12.89 -24.69 -10.23
C VAL A 136 12.59 -23.31 -10.79
N LEU A 137 13.48 -22.79 -11.63
CA LEU A 137 13.34 -21.52 -12.35
C LEU A 137 13.03 -21.78 -13.83
N LYS A 138 11.74 -21.84 -14.19
CA LYS A 138 11.33 -22.01 -15.59
C LYS A 138 11.24 -20.64 -16.26
N LYS A 139 12.04 -20.43 -17.32
CA LYS A 139 11.94 -19.21 -18.14
C LYS A 139 10.56 -19.13 -18.80
N ARG A 140 10.01 -17.92 -18.85
CA ARG A 140 8.74 -17.64 -19.49
C ARG A 140 8.93 -17.70 -21.00
N GLU A 141 8.18 -18.58 -21.66
CA GLU A 141 8.05 -18.54 -23.11
C GLU A 141 7.38 -17.21 -23.49
N HIS A 142 8.11 -16.33 -24.16
CA HIS A 142 7.50 -15.16 -24.79
C HIS A 142 6.63 -15.66 -25.94
N HIS A 143 5.36 -15.96 -25.66
CA HIS A 143 4.36 -15.97 -26.72
C HIS A 143 4.32 -14.53 -27.25
N ARG A 144 4.96 -14.29 -28.41
CA ARG A 144 4.82 -13.05 -29.17
C ARG A 144 3.32 -12.79 -29.29
N ARG A 145 2.78 -11.84 -28.51
CA ARG A 145 1.54 -11.18 -28.89
C ARG A 145 1.90 -10.33 -30.10
N ALA A 146 1.96 -10.97 -31.26
CA ALA A 146 2.15 -10.31 -32.54
C ALA A 146 1.01 -9.31 -32.70
N SER A 147 1.39 -8.03 -32.86
CA SER A 147 0.70 -6.98 -33.61
C SER A 147 -0.74 -7.30 -34.04
N ARG A 148 -1.74 -6.82 -33.29
CA ARG A 148 -3.14 -6.76 -33.77
C ARG A 148 -3.80 -5.42 -33.47
N ILE A 149 -3.04 -4.34 -33.67
CA ILE A 149 -3.54 -2.96 -33.68
C ILE A 149 -2.73 -2.20 -34.74
N GLN A 150 -3.04 -2.42 -36.02
CA GLN A 150 -2.61 -1.52 -37.10
C GLN A 150 -3.45 -1.64 -38.39
N ASP A 151 -4.39 -2.60 -38.49
CA ASP A 151 -5.21 -2.77 -39.71
C ASP A 151 -6.66 -2.22 -39.61
N SER A 152 -6.92 -1.23 -38.74
CA SER A 152 -8.28 -0.64 -38.62
C SER A 152 -8.37 0.85 -38.95
N GLU A 153 -7.33 1.44 -39.55
CA GLU A 153 -7.34 2.81 -40.07
C GLU A 153 -7.11 2.83 -41.59
N GLU A 154 -7.80 1.98 -42.34
CA GLU A 154 -7.95 2.16 -43.79
C GLU A 154 -9.18 1.38 -44.28
N ASN A 155 -10.35 2.03 -44.20
CA ASN A 155 -11.49 1.91 -45.11
C ASN A 155 -12.58 2.91 -44.72
#